data_AF-A0A3B0MJC2-F1
#
_entry.id   AF-A0A3B0MJC2-F1
#
_cell.length_a   1.000
_cell.length_b   1.000
_cell.length_c   1.000
_cell.angle_alpha   90.00
_cell.angle_beta   90.00
_cell.angle_gamma   90.00
#
_symmetry.space_group_name_H-M   'P 1'
#
loop_
_entity.id
_entity.type
_entity.pdbx_description
1 polymer ?
#
loop_
_entity_poly.entity_id
_entity_poly.type
_entity_poly.pdbx_seq_one_letter_code
_entity_poly.pdbx_strand_id
1 'polypeptide(L)'
;MSEKYSTPTAYLWGVMTTVLGFFTLEQWVAVVGIVCTIATFLINVYYRKKEYKLKERQYENTEKILMATGGSALFLASSMITHFEGLRLKPYFDGGGVLSVCYGHTGNDIKRNRTYTKEDCDKWLDDDLKAVKRYVDSLIKVNINTLTQAALYSFAYNVGVGNFAKSTLLKKLNPNDQKGACDEMKRWVYVDGRKWKGLMTRREIESVICYGDLTHLP
;
A
#
# COMPACT_ATOMS: atom_id res chain seq x y z
N MET A 1 74.72 14.93 -13.67
CA MET A 1 73.99 14.88 -14.95
C MET A 1 72.61 14.31 -14.63
N SER A 2 71.56 15.13 -14.51
CA SER A 2 70.22 14.63 -14.11
C SER A 2 69.46 14.13 -15.34
N GLU A 3 69.14 12.84 -15.38
CA GLU A 3 68.27 12.26 -16.41
C GLU A 3 66.86 12.87 -16.31
N LYS A 4 66.38 13.48 -17.40
CA LYS A 4 65.01 13.97 -17.52
C LYS A 4 64.09 12.77 -17.82
N TYR A 5 63.54 12.15 -16.78
CA TYR A 5 62.44 11.20 -16.94
C TYR A 5 61.15 11.95 -17.32
N SER A 6 60.85 12.05 -18.62
CA SER A 6 59.49 12.39 -19.05
C SER A 6 58.60 11.19 -18.76
N THR A 7 57.70 11.32 -17.79
CA THR A 7 56.76 10.25 -17.44
C THR A 7 55.86 9.94 -18.65
N PRO A 8 55.49 8.68 -18.91
CA PRO A 8 54.56 8.31 -19.99
C PRO A 8 53.26 9.12 -20.00
N THR A 9 52.85 9.64 -18.83
CA THR A 9 51.75 10.58 -18.67
C THR A 9 51.94 11.89 -19.43
N ALA A 10 53.17 12.40 -19.57
CA ALA A 10 53.45 13.65 -20.29
C ALA A 10 53.14 13.54 -21.80
N TYR A 11 53.52 12.42 -22.43
CA TYR A 11 53.18 12.16 -23.83
C TYR A 11 51.67 11.97 -24.02
N LEU A 12 51.02 11.28 -23.09
CA LEU A 12 49.57 11.09 -23.07
C LEU A 12 48.82 12.43 -22.98
N TRP A 13 49.26 13.32 -22.08
CA TRP A 13 48.73 14.67 -21.96
C TRP A 13 48.97 15.50 -23.23
N GLY A 14 50.15 15.42 -23.84
CA GLY A 14 50.46 16.15 -25.07
C GLY A 14 49.60 15.71 -26.27
N VAL A 15 49.38 14.42 -26.44
CA VAL A 15 48.46 13.90 -27.47
C VAL A 15 47.03 14.37 -27.20
N MET A 16 46.59 14.29 -25.94
CA MET A 16 45.26 14.73 -25.53
C MET A 16 45.05 16.23 -25.82
N THR A 17 45.96 17.11 -25.41
CA THR A 17 45.85 18.55 -25.65
C THR A 17 45.82 18.90 -27.13
N THR A 18 46.54 18.14 -27.96
CA THR A 18 46.56 18.35 -29.41
C THR A 18 45.21 17.95 -30.02
N VAL A 19 44.67 16.79 -29.65
CA VAL A 19 43.34 16.34 -30.10
C VAL A 19 42.24 17.29 -29.66
N LEU A 20 42.32 17.83 -28.44
CA LEU A 20 41.37 18.82 -27.93
C LEU A 20 41.42 20.15 -28.71
N GLY A 21 42.58 20.52 -29.27
CA GLY A 21 42.74 21.72 -30.08
C GLY A 21 42.15 21.62 -31.50
N PHE A 22 41.81 20.43 -31.98
CA PHE A 22 41.19 20.23 -33.30
C PHE A 22 39.67 20.44 -33.30
N PHE A 23 39.04 20.50 -32.13
CA PHE A 23 37.58 20.64 -32.02
C PHE A 23 37.16 22.10 -32.16
N THR A 24 36.11 22.35 -32.95
CA THR A 24 35.50 23.69 -33.05
C THR A 24 34.67 24.01 -31.81
N LEU A 25 34.38 25.30 -31.57
CA LEU A 25 33.57 25.75 -30.43
C LEU A 25 32.18 25.07 -30.37
N GLU A 26 31.56 24.84 -31.53
CA GLU A 26 30.27 24.14 -31.63
C GLU A 26 30.33 22.68 -31.16
N GLN A 27 31.42 21.98 -31.50
CA GLN A 27 31.62 20.60 -31.06
C GLN A 27 31.85 20.52 -29.55
N TRP A 28 32.53 21.50 -28.96
CA TRP A 28 32.69 21.61 -27.51
C TRP A 28 31.36 21.80 -26.79
N VAL A 29 30.47 22.66 -27.30
CA VAL A 29 29.12 22.85 -26.74
C VAL A 29 28.32 21.54 -26.76
N ALA A 30 28.38 20.80 -27.87
CA ALA A 30 27.71 19.50 -27.98
C ALA A 30 28.25 18.47 -26.97
N VAL A 31 29.58 18.40 -26.79
CA VAL A 31 30.21 17.51 -25.79
C VAL A 31 29.77 17.87 -24.37
N VAL A 32 29.77 19.16 -24.01
CA VAL A 32 29.33 19.61 -22.68
C VAL A 32 27.86 19.27 -22.43
N GLY A 33 26.99 19.43 -23.43
CA GLY A 33 25.57 19.05 -23.34
C GLY A 33 25.38 17.55 -23.13
N ILE A 34 26.11 16.71 -23.87
CA ILE A 34 26.10 15.24 -23.70
C ILE A 34 26.60 14.86 -22.30
N VAL A 35 27.68 15.47 -21.83
CA VAL A 35 28.22 15.20 -20.48
C VAL A 35 27.21 15.60 -19.39
N CYS A 36 26.59 16.78 -19.51
CA CYS A 36 25.57 17.23 -18.56
C CYS A 36 24.34 16.31 -18.53
N THR A 37 23.87 15.84 -19.69
CA THR A 37 22.72 14.93 -19.76
C THR A 37 23.03 13.55 -19.17
N ILE A 38 24.21 12.99 -19.48
CA ILE A 38 24.68 11.73 -18.88
C ILE A 38 24.83 11.89 -17.37
N ALA A 39 25.45 12.97 -16.90
CA ALA A 39 25.60 13.24 -15.46
C ALA A 39 24.23 13.34 -14.76
N THR A 40 23.29 14.09 -15.36
CA THR A 40 21.93 14.23 -14.82
C THR A 40 21.21 12.88 -14.76
N PHE A 41 21.33 12.06 -15.80
CA PHE A 41 20.76 10.72 -15.83
C PHE A 41 21.34 9.82 -14.73
N LEU A 42 22.66 9.79 -14.59
CA LEU A 42 23.34 8.97 -13.56
C LEU A 42 23.00 9.42 -12.14
N ILE A 43 22.95 10.74 -11.91
CA ILE A 43 22.49 11.32 -10.65
C ILE A 43 21.06 10.88 -10.35
N ASN A 44 20.14 11.01 -11.32
CA ASN A 44 18.74 10.59 -11.16
C ASN A 44 18.62 9.07 -10.89
N VAL A 45 19.40 8.24 -11.57
CA VAL A 45 19.46 6.79 -11.32
C VAL A 45 19.98 6.49 -9.91
N TYR A 46 21.04 7.17 -9.48
CA TYR A 46 21.59 7.01 -8.13
C TYR A 46 20.57 7.39 -7.06
N TYR A 47 19.93 8.56 -7.19
CA TYR A 47 18.93 9.02 -6.24
C TYR A 47 17.72 8.09 -6.19
N ARG A 48 17.19 7.64 -7.34
CA ARG A 48 16.13 6.62 -7.34
C ARG A 48 16.56 5.34 -6.64
N LYS A 49 17.76 4.82 -6.93
CA LYS A 49 18.26 3.60 -6.29
C LYS A 49 18.42 3.77 -4.78
N LYS A 50 18.84 4.95 -4.33
CA LYS A 50 18.93 5.29 -2.89
C LYS A 50 17.54 5.36 -2.26
N GLU A 51 16.57 6.00 -2.91
CA GLU A 51 15.18 6.07 -2.46
C GLU A 51 14.56 4.68 -2.31
N TYR A 52 14.75 3.78 -3.27
CA TYR A 52 14.23 2.41 -3.18
C TYR A 52 14.79 1.68 -1.95
N LYS A 53 16.10 1.78 -1.70
CA LYS A 53 16.74 1.16 -0.52
C LYS A 53 16.26 1.76 0.81
N LEU A 54 15.86 3.02 0.83
CA LEU A 54 15.30 3.67 2.02
C LEU A 54 13.86 3.18 2.25
N LYS A 55 13.04 3.13 1.20
CA LYS A 55 11.67 2.59 1.26
C LYS A 55 11.65 1.12 1.68
N GLU A 56 12.56 0.31 1.13
CA GLU A 56 12.70 -1.11 1.47
C GLU A 56 13.06 -1.31 2.95
N ARG A 57 14.06 -0.58 3.47
CA ARG A 57 14.38 -0.58 4.91
C ARG A 57 13.23 -0.09 5.78
N GLN A 58 12.51 0.94 5.35
CA GLN A 58 11.35 1.44 6.07
C GLN A 58 10.24 0.39 6.11
N TYR A 59 9.98 -0.29 4.99
CA TYR A 59 9.00 -1.38 4.91
C TYR A 59 9.41 -2.54 5.83
N GLU A 60 10.66 -3.00 5.75
CA GLU A 60 11.18 -4.10 6.59
C GLU A 60 11.12 -3.76 8.09
N ASN A 61 11.48 -2.54 8.49
CA ASN A 61 11.37 -2.09 9.88
C ASN A 61 9.91 -2.01 10.33
N THR A 62 9.04 -1.48 9.47
CA THR A 62 7.60 -1.41 9.75
C THR A 62 7.03 -2.81 9.92
N GLU A 63 7.34 -3.72 9.01
CA GLU A 63 6.92 -5.12 9.05
C GLU A 63 7.39 -5.81 10.34
N LYS A 64 8.67 -5.66 10.72
CA LYS A 64 9.21 -6.21 11.97
C LYS A 64 8.51 -5.67 13.21
N ILE A 65 8.31 -4.36 13.30
CA ILE A 65 7.58 -3.73 14.41
C ILE A 65 6.17 -4.28 14.47
N LEU A 66 5.51 -4.33 13.32
CA LEU A 66 4.11 -4.71 13.20
C LEU A 66 3.89 -6.21 13.52
N MET A 67 4.83 -7.08 13.15
CA MET A 67 4.85 -8.47 13.59
C MET A 67 5.08 -8.59 15.10
N ALA A 68 6.05 -7.85 15.65
CA ALA A 68 6.36 -7.87 17.08
C ALA A 68 5.21 -7.34 17.95
N THR A 69 4.40 -6.39 17.44
CA THR A 69 3.24 -5.83 18.15
C THR A 69 1.91 -6.53 17.83
N GLY A 70 1.92 -7.61 17.02
CA GLY A 70 0.69 -8.31 16.61
C GLY A 70 -0.25 -7.49 15.71
N GLY A 71 0.26 -6.44 15.07
CA GLY A 71 -0.50 -5.53 14.20
C GLY A 71 -0.58 -5.95 12.73
N SER A 72 0.02 -7.09 12.36
CA SER A 72 0.10 -7.57 10.97
C SER A 72 -1.25 -7.68 10.27
N ALA A 73 -2.28 -8.19 10.97
CA ALA A 73 -3.63 -8.27 10.43
C ALA A 73 -4.28 -6.88 10.20
N LEU A 74 -4.02 -5.91 11.08
CA LEU A 74 -4.55 -4.54 10.94
C LEU A 74 -3.97 -3.83 9.72
N PHE A 75 -2.67 -3.97 9.46
CA PHE A 75 -2.03 -3.36 8.30
C PHE A 75 -2.53 -3.93 6.98
N LEU A 76 -2.67 -5.26 6.91
CA LEU A 76 -3.23 -5.93 5.72
C LEU A 76 -4.67 -5.49 5.49
N ALA A 77 -5.51 -5.49 6.54
CA ALA A 77 -6.88 -5.01 6.45
C ALA A 77 -6.95 -3.53 6.05
N SER A 78 -6.09 -2.67 6.60
CA SER A 78 -5.98 -1.26 6.21
C SER A 78 -5.62 -1.10 4.73
N SER A 79 -4.67 -1.90 4.22
CA SER A 79 -4.31 -1.90 2.80
C SER A 79 -5.48 -2.31 1.91
N MET A 80 -6.28 -3.30 2.33
CA MET A 80 -7.49 -3.70 1.62
C MET A 80 -8.56 -2.60 1.65
N ILE A 81 -8.83 -2.01 2.81
CA ILE A 81 -9.85 -0.98 3.00
C ILE A 81 -9.51 0.27 2.18
N THR A 82 -8.25 0.75 2.25
CA THR A 82 -7.83 1.93 1.46
C THR A 82 -7.96 1.69 -0.05
N HIS A 83 -7.72 0.45 -0.52
CA HIS A 83 -7.92 0.08 -1.91
C HIS A 83 -9.41 0.08 -2.31
N PHE A 84 -10.30 -0.47 -1.48
CA PHE A 84 -11.72 -0.62 -1.82
C PHE A 84 -12.57 0.64 -1.60
N GLU A 85 -12.38 1.35 -0.49
CA GLU A 85 -13.22 2.51 -0.14
C GLU A 85 -12.79 3.77 -0.90
N GLY A 86 -11.48 3.90 -1.18
CA GLY A 86 -10.89 5.11 -1.72
C GLY A 86 -10.86 6.27 -0.72
N LEU A 87 -10.09 7.31 -1.05
CA LEU A 87 -9.87 8.46 -0.17
C LEU A 87 -10.73 9.66 -0.56
N ARG A 88 -11.57 10.15 0.37
CA ARG A 88 -12.35 11.38 0.20
C ARG A 88 -12.06 12.39 1.32
N LEU A 89 -11.25 13.40 1.02
CA LEU A 89 -10.79 14.40 1.99
C LEU A 89 -11.87 15.41 2.42
N LYS A 90 -12.97 15.51 1.67
CA LYS A 90 -14.10 16.39 1.99
C LYS A 90 -15.28 15.56 2.45
N PRO A 91 -15.97 15.94 3.54
CA PRO A 91 -17.19 15.28 3.98
C PRO A 91 -18.25 15.22 2.89
N TYR A 92 -18.95 14.10 2.81
CA TYR A 92 -20.02 13.82 1.85
C TYR A 92 -21.12 13.01 2.52
N PHE A 93 -22.32 13.00 1.94
CA PHE A 93 -23.35 12.04 2.35
C PHE A 93 -23.18 10.76 1.55
N ASP A 94 -23.13 9.63 2.24
CA ASP A 94 -23.11 8.33 1.57
C ASP A 94 -24.50 7.95 1.00
N GLY A 95 -24.60 6.77 0.38
CA GLY A 95 -25.85 6.28 -0.20
C GLY A 95 -26.99 6.08 0.82
N GLY A 96 -26.67 6.00 2.11
CA GLY A 96 -27.64 5.90 3.21
C GLY A 96 -27.99 7.25 3.85
N GLY A 97 -27.41 8.36 3.36
CA GLY A 97 -27.63 9.70 3.91
C GLY A 97 -26.86 9.99 5.20
N VAL A 98 -25.84 9.19 5.53
CA VAL A 98 -24.96 9.43 6.68
C VAL A 98 -23.79 10.33 6.26
N LEU A 99 -23.42 11.28 7.11
CA LEU A 99 -22.28 12.16 6.88
C LEU A 99 -20.98 11.37 7.10
N SER A 100 -20.20 11.26 6.03
CA SER A 100 -19.01 10.40 5.96
C SER A 100 -17.81 11.17 5.39
N VAL A 101 -16.59 10.75 5.73
CA VAL A 101 -15.33 11.32 5.20
C VAL A 101 -14.24 10.25 5.13
N CYS A 102 -13.10 10.57 4.50
CA CYS A 102 -11.93 9.71 4.42
C CYS A 102 -12.25 8.37 3.74
N TYR A 103 -11.99 7.25 4.43
CA TYR A 103 -12.25 5.89 3.95
C TYR A 103 -13.60 5.36 4.47
N GLY A 104 -14.61 6.22 4.57
CA GLY A 104 -15.93 5.89 5.12
C GLY A 104 -16.08 6.11 6.63
N HIS A 105 -15.21 6.92 7.24
CA HIS A 105 -15.35 7.31 8.65
C HIS A 105 -16.66 8.09 8.86
N THR A 106 -17.36 7.75 9.94
CA THR A 106 -18.62 8.39 10.37
C THR A 106 -18.51 8.78 11.84
N GLY A 107 -19.07 9.93 12.22
CA GLY A 107 -18.95 10.40 13.59
C GLY A 107 -19.34 11.86 13.77
N ASN A 108 -19.54 12.25 15.03
CA ASN A 108 -19.87 13.62 15.42
C ASN A 108 -18.65 14.57 15.38
N ASP A 109 -17.45 14.02 15.24
CA ASP A 109 -16.17 14.72 15.10
C ASP A 109 -15.91 15.20 13.65
N ILE A 110 -16.78 14.82 12.70
CA ILE A 110 -16.74 15.31 11.32
C ILE A 110 -17.25 16.76 11.24
N LYS A 111 -16.41 17.66 10.76
CA LYS A 111 -16.75 19.06 10.49
C LYS A 111 -17.13 19.22 9.01
N ARG A 112 -18.42 19.43 8.73
CA ARG A 112 -19.02 19.45 7.37
C ARG A 112 -18.30 20.34 6.34
N ASN A 113 -17.74 21.47 6.76
CA ASN A 113 -17.07 22.43 5.88
C ASN A 113 -15.54 22.39 5.96
N ARG A 114 -14.95 21.31 6.50
CA ARG A 114 -13.50 21.12 6.59
C ARG A 114 -13.01 20.19 5.49
N THR A 115 -11.85 20.49 4.92
CA THR A 115 -11.06 19.51 4.15
C THR A 115 -10.01 18.91 5.09
N TYR A 116 -9.93 17.59 5.15
CA TYR A 116 -9.00 16.85 5.99
C TYR A 116 -7.72 16.50 5.22
N THR A 117 -6.63 16.23 5.92
CA THR A 117 -5.41 15.73 5.29
C THR A 117 -5.45 14.20 5.17
N LYS A 118 -4.50 13.62 4.42
CA LYS A 118 -4.38 12.16 4.35
C LYS A 118 -4.01 11.58 5.72
N GLU A 119 -3.19 12.28 6.49
CA GLU A 119 -2.78 11.88 7.84
C GLU A 119 -3.95 11.88 8.82
N ASP A 120 -4.85 12.87 8.73
CA ASP A 120 -6.11 12.86 9.49
C ASP A 120 -6.92 11.59 9.16
N CYS A 121 -7.03 11.27 7.86
CA CYS A 121 -7.78 10.10 7.38
C CYS A 121 -7.15 8.76 7.78
N ASP A 122 -5.82 8.64 7.70
CA ASP A 122 -5.10 7.43 8.08
C ASP A 122 -5.20 7.17 9.59
N LYS A 123 -5.22 8.24 10.41
CA LYS A 123 -5.45 8.13 11.85
C LYS A 123 -6.85 7.62 12.17
N TRP A 124 -7.87 8.19 11.55
CA TRP A 124 -9.25 7.71 11.74
C TRP A 124 -9.42 6.26 11.28
N LEU A 125 -8.80 5.88 10.16
CA LEU A 125 -8.81 4.50 9.71
C LEU A 125 -8.20 3.55 10.75
N ASP A 126 -7.07 3.91 11.35
CA ASP A 126 -6.43 3.11 12.41
C ASP A 126 -7.35 2.97 13.64
N ASP A 127 -8.00 4.05 14.07
CA ASP A 127 -8.93 4.04 15.21
C ASP A 127 -10.20 3.23 14.93
N ASP A 128 -10.83 3.43 13.77
CA ASP A 128 -12.01 2.67 13.32
C ASP A 128 -11.70 1.18 13.19
N LEU A 129 -10.55 0.85 12.59
CA LEU A 129 -10.15 -0.54 12.38
C LEU A 129 -9.78 -1.24 13.69
N LYS A 130 -9.20 -0.53 14.67
CA LYS A 130 -9.03 -1.06 16.05
C LYS A 130 -10.37 -1.35 16.71
N ALA A 131 -11.39 -0.51 16.50
CA ALA A 131 -12.74 -0.78 17.00
C ALA A 131 -13.34 -2.03 16.35
N VAL A 132 -13.24 -2.16 15.02
CA VAL A 132 -13.65 -3.36 14.28
C VAL A 132 -12.93 -4.60 14.79
N LYS A 133 -11.60 -4.55 14.92
CA LYS A 133 -10.77 -5.65 15.45
C LYS A 133 -11.26 -6.11 16.82
N ARG A 134 -11.40 -5.19 17.78
CA ARG A 134 -11.86 -5.53 19.15
C ARG A 134 -13.19 -6.28 19.14
N TYR A 135 -14.13 -5.82 18.32
CA TYR A 135 -15.45 -6.45 18.21
C TYR A 135 -15.37 -7.82 17.51
N VAL A 136 -14.71 -7.89 16.35
CA VAL A 136 -14.55 -9.14 15.59
C VAL A 136 -13.84 -10.20 16.40
N ASP A 137 -12.72 -9.87 17.03
CA ASP A 137 -11.93 -10.81 17.83
C ASP A 137 -12.73 -11.39 18.99
N SER A 138 -13.57 -10.58 19.65
CA SER A 138 -14.41 -11.04 20.76
C SER A 138 -15.42 -12.13 20.36
N LEU A 139 -15.71 -12.27 19.07
CA LEU A 139 -16.69 -13.21 18.53
C LEU A 139 -16.06 -14.50 17.97
N ILE A 140 -14.75 -14.49 17.71
CA ILE A 140 -14.01 -15.61 17.13
C ILE A 140 -13.58 -16.55 18.25
N LYS A 141 -13.93 -17.82 18.13
CA LYS A 141 -13.68 -18.86 19.15
C LYS A 141 -12.60 -19.87 18.76
N VAL A 142 -12.02 -19.72 17.58
CA VAL A 142 -11.04 -20.64 17.00
C VAL A 142 -9.75 -19.91 16.64
N ASN A 143 -8.65 -20.64 16.58
CA ASN A 143 -7.38 -20.09 16.10
C ASN A 143 -7.43 -19.92 14.59
N ILE A 144 -7.13 -18.72 14.12
CA ILE A 144 -7.07 -18.37 12.70
C ILE A 144 -5.76 -17.66 12.41
N ASN A 145 -5.30 -17.76 11.16
CA ASN A 145 -4.07 -17.09 10.74
C ASN A 145 -4.29 -15.58 10.51
N THR A 146 -3.18 -14.85 10.36
CA THR A 146 -3.17 -13.39 10.15
C THR A 146 -3.93 -12.95 8.90
N LEU A 147 -3.87 -13.73 7.81
CA LEU A 147 -4.54 -13.39 6.55
C LEU A 147 -6.06 -13.52 6.71
N THR A 148 -6.52 -14.59 7.35
CA THR A 148 -7.93 -14.77 7.72
C THR A 148 -8.40 -13.63 8.62
N GLN A 149 -7.65 -13.25 9.65
CA GLN A 149 -8.00 -12.09 10.50
C GLN A 149 -8.15 -10.81 9.68
N ALA A 150 -7.18 -10.51 8.82
CA ALA A 150 -7.21 -9.32 7.98
C ALA A 150 -8.45 -9.29 7.05
N ALA A 151 -8.76 -10.42 6.42
CA ALA A 151 -9.94 -10.54 5.57
C ALA A 151 -11.25 -10.34 6.36
N LEU A 152 -11.34 -10.90 7.58
CA LEU A 152 -12.51 -10.72 8.45
C LEU A 152 -12.67 -9.27 8.90
N TYR A 153 -11.57 -8.55 9.21
CA TYR A 153 -11.63 -7.13 9.54
C TYR A 153 -12.09 -6.29 8.35
N SER A 154 -11.52 -6.50 7.15
CA SER A 154 -11.97 -5.81 5.93
C SER A 154 -13.45 -6.08 5.62
N PHE A 155 -13.87 -7.34 5.76
CA PHE A 155 -15.24 -7.76 5.54
C PHE A 155 -16.19 -7.07 6.52
N ALA A 156 -15.90 -7.16 7.82
CA ALA A 156 -16.71 -6.56 8.89
C ALA A 156 -16.75 -5.03 8.83
N TYR A 157 -15.67 -4.38 8.40
CA TYR A 157 -15.64 -2.93 8.15
C TYR A 157 -16.69 -2.53 7.11
N ASN A 158 -16.83 -3.31 6.04
CA ASN A 158 -17.76 -3.00 4.95
C ASN A 158 -19.20 -3.43 5.19
N VAL A 159 -19.42 -4.64 5.71
CA VAL A 159 -20.79 -5.11 5.96
C VAL A 159 -21.35 -4.59 7.28
N GLY A 160 -20.49 -4.07 8.16
CA GLY A 160 -20.80 -3.67 9.52
C GLY A 160 -20.67 -4.83 10.52
N VAL A 161 -20.13 -4.52 11.70
CA VAL A 161 -19.86 -5.51 12.76
C VAL A 161 -21.11 -6.24 13.27
N GLY A 162 -22.28 -5.60 13.21
CA GLY A 162 -23.57 -6.23 13.56
C GLY A 162 -24.01 -7.31 12.57
N ASN A 163 -23.80 -7.06 11.26
CA ASN A 163 -24.08 -8.05 10.22
C ASN A 163 -23.07 -9.21 10.28
N PHE A 164 -21.80 -8.91 10.52
CA PHE A 164 -20.77 -9.92 10.77
C PHE A 164 -21.17 -10.86 11.91
N ALA A 165 -21.59 -10.32 13.06
CA ALA A 165 -21.96 -11.12 14.23
C ALA A 165 -23.11 -12.11 13.98
N LYS A 166 -24.04 -11.78 13.07
CA LYS A 166 -25.20 -12.63 12.74
C LYS A 166 -24.97 -13.53 11.53
N SER A 167 -23.83 -13.38 10.85
CA SER A 167 -23.55 -14.02 9.56
C SER A 167 -23.43 -15.54 9.65
N THR A 168 -23.81 -16.22 8.56
CA THR A 168 -23.51 -17.65 8.37
C THR A 168 -22.00 -17.91 8.33
N LEU A 169 -21.22 -16.93 7.86
CA LEU A 169 -19.77 -16.96 7.88
C LEU A 169 -19.24 -17.23 9.29
N LEU A 170 -19.63 -16.42 10.29
CA LEU A 170 -19.17 -16.60 11.66
C LEU A 170 -19.67 -17.92 12.28
N LYS A 171 -20.90 -18.33 11.92
CA LYS A 171 -21.48 -19.61 12.34
C LYS A 171 -20.70 -20.82 11.80
N LYS A 172 -20.07 -20.71 10.63
CA LYS A 172 -19.16 -21.73 10.09
C LYS A 172 -17.74 -21.62 10.64
N LEU A 173 -17.25 -20.40 10.86
CA LEU A 173 -15.90 -20.18 11.36
C LEU A 173 -15.70 -20.79 12.75
N ASN A 174 -16.62 -20.55 13.68
CA ASN A 174 -16.49 -20.97 15.07
C ASN A 174 -16.50 -22.48 15.35
N PRO A 175 -17.15 -23.35 14.54
CA PRO A 175 -16.91 -24.80 14.55
C PRO A 175 -15.67 -25.24 13.73
N ASN A 176 -14.77 -24.31 13.41
CA ASN A 176 -13.53 -24.52 12.65
C ASN A 176 -13.72 -24.88 11.16
N ASP A 177 -14.89 -24.62 10.58
CA ASP A 177 -15.08 -24.66 9.12
C ASP A 177 -14.58 -23.35 8.49
N GLN A 178 -13.26 -23.15 8.51
CA GLN A 178 -12.62 -21.95 7.97
C GLN A 178 -12.84 -21.81 6.47
N LYS A 179 -12.76 -22.92 5.74
CA LYS A 179 -12.95 -22.93 4.29
C LYS A 179 -14.37 -22.48 3.94
N GLY A 180 -15.37 -23.11 4.54
CA GLY A 180 -16.76 -22.75 4.33
C GLY A 180 -17.09 -21.35 4.82
N ALA A 181 -16.42 -20.83 5.84
CA ALA A 181 -16.55 -19.44 6.26
C ALA A 181 -16.04 -18.46 5.19
N CYS A 182 -14.84 -18.68 4.63
CA CYS A 182 -14.30 -17.84 3.56
C CYS A 182 -15.21 -17.82 2.32
N ASP A 183 -15.78 -18.98 1.93
CA ASP A 183 -16.75 -19.07 0.84
C ASP A 183 -18.03 -18.24 1.08
N GLU A 184 -18.49 -18.12 2.34
CA GLU A 184 -19.68 -17.33 2.65
C GLU A 184 -19.48 -15.83 2.36
N MET A 185 -18.24 -15.31 2.27
CA MET A 185 -17.98 -13.92 1.88
C MET A 185 -18.59 -13.60 0.52
N LYS A 186 -18.51 -14.54 -0.44
CA LYS A 186 -18.99 -14.37 -1.83
C LYS A 186 -20.51 -14.19 -1.95
N ARG A 187 -21.26 -14.43 -0.88
CA ARG A 187 -22.72 -14.23 -0.83
C ARG A 187 -23.12 -12.78 -0.54
N TRP A 188 -22.22 -11.98 0.02
CA TRP A 188 -22.46 -10.59 0.42
C TRP A 188 -22.17 -9.62 -0.73
N VAL A 189 -22.92 -9.77 -1.82
CA VAL A 189 -22.70 -9.06 -3.09
C VAL A 189 -23.93 -8.27 -3.56
N TYR A 190 -24.97 -8.17 -2.72
CA TYR A 190 -26.24 -7.56 -3.10
C TYR A 190 -26.41 -6.17 -2.50
N VAL A 191 -26.90 -5.23 -3.32
CA VAL A 191 -27.39 -3.91 -2.92
C VAL A 191 -28.81 -3.78 -3.51
N ASP A 192 -29.80 -3.46 -2.68
CA ASP A 192 -31.22 -3.38 -3.07
C ASP A 192 -31.72 -4.58 -3.90
N GLY A 193 -31.32 -5.79 -3.47
CA GLY A 193 -31.69 -7.06 -4.11
C GLY A 193 -30.97 -7.36 -5.43
N ARG A 194 -30.04 -6.51 -5.89
CA ARG A 194 -29.27 -6.71 -7.12
C ARG A 194 -27.79 -6.94 -6.84
N LYS A 195 -27.14 -7.83 -7.60
CA LYS A 195 -25.70 -8.05 -7.48
C LYS A 195 -24.94 -6.80 -7.92
N TRP A 196 -23.96 -6.39 -7.13
CA TRP A 196 -23.10 -5.25 -7.40
C TRP A 196 -21.69 -5.71 -7.79
N LYS A 197 -21.22 -5.32 -8.98
CA LYS A 197 -19.91 -5.74 -9.51
C LYS A 197 -18.76 -5.42 -8.56
N GLY A 198 -18.77 -4.22 -7.97
CA GLY A 198 -17.74 -3.81 -7.01
C GLY A 198 -17.67 -4.70 -5.76
N LEU A 199 -18.84 -5.12 -5.23
CA LEU A 199 -18.89 -6.03 -4.09
C LEU A 199 -18.44 -7.44 -4.49
N MET A 200 -18.82 -7.92 -5.68
CA MET A 200 -18.33 -9.21 -6.18
C MET A 200 -16.81 -9.27 -6.22
N THR A 201 -16.16 -8.26 -6.80
CA THR A 201 -14.69 -8.18 -6.86
C THR A 201 -14.07 -8.10 -5.46
N ARG A 202 -14.64 -7.28 -4.57
CA ARG A 202 -14.17 -7.17 -3.18
C ARG A 202 -14.26 -8.50 -2.43
N ARG A 203 -15.41 -9.18 -2.51
CA ARG A 203 -15.66 -10.45 -1.83
C ARG A 203 -14.79 -11.57 -2.36
N GLU A 204 -14.46 -11.57 -3.66
CA GLU A 204 -13.51 -12.52 -4.23
C GLU A 204 -12.11 -12.33 -3.62
N ILE A 205 -11.60 -11.08 -3.60
CA ILE A 205 -10.28 -10.77 -3.03
C ILE A 205 -10.24 -11.08 -1.53
N GLU A 206 -11.26 -10.68 -0.78
CA GLU A 206 -11.37 -11.00 0.65
C GLU A 206 -11.40 -12.51 0.90
N SER A 207 -12.14 -13.27 0.08
CA SER A 207 -12.18 -14.73 0.18
C SER A 207 -10.82 -15.37 -0.09
N VAL A 208 -10.09 -14.90 -1.11
CA VAL A 208 -8.76 -15.41 -1.46
C VAL A 208 -7.75 -15.14 -0.33
N ILE A 209 -7.77 -13.92 0.22
CA ILE A 209 -6.92 -13.59 1.37
C ILE A 209 -7.35 -14.40 2.60
N CYS A 210 -8.64 -14.61 2.81
CA CYS A 210 -9.18 -15.40 3.92
C CYS A 210 -8.66 -16.84 3.91
N TYR A 211 -8.55 -17.45 2.72
CA TYR A 211 -7.97 -18.78 2.55
C TYR A 211 -6.49 -18.86 2.91
N GLY A 212 -5.75 -17.76 2.73
CA GLY A 212 -4.32 -17.72 2.96
C GLY A 212 -3.49 -18.47 1.92
N ASP A 213 -4.09 -18.86 0.80
CA ASP A 213 -3.42 -19.51 -0.34
C ASP A 213 -4.15 -19.18 -1.65
N LEU A 214 -3.38 -18.98 -2.73
CA LEU A 214 -3.87 -18.68 -4.08
C LEU A 214 -4.38 -19.94 -4.81
N THR A 215 -4.18 -21.14 -4.27
CA THR A 215 -4.61 -22.43 -4.86
C THR A 215 -6.13 -22.60 -4.96
N HIS A 216 -6.92 -21.66 -4.44
CA HIS A 216 -8.38 -21.68 -4.46
C HIS A 216 -9.01 -20.70 -5.46
N LEU A 217 -8.19 -20.05 -6.29
CA LEU A 217 -8.66 -19.31 -7.47
C LEU A 217 -9.07 -20.31 -8.57
N PRO A 218 -10.28 -20.18 -9.14
CA PRO A 218 -10.72 -21.02 -10.27
C PRO A 218 -9.98 -20.72 -11.58
#